data_AF-A0A7J6U4M9-F1
#
_entry.id   AF-A0A7J6U4M9-F1
#
_cell.length_a   1.000
_cell.length_b   1.000
_cell.length_c   1.000
_cell.angle_alpha   90.00
_cell.angle_beta   90.00
_cell.angle_gamma   90.00
#
_symmetry.space_group_name_H-M   'P 1'
#
loop_
_entity.id
_entity.type
_entity.pdbx_description
1 polymer ?
#
loop_
_entity_poly.entity_id
_entity_poly.type
_entity_poly.pdbx_seq_one_letter_code
_entity_poly.pdbx_strand_id
1 'polypeptide(L)'
;MPGTIRVPPKLGRAVLFYSYDLEGKHDPASRHAACPVLKGTKWIAQRWFQGLDFEDRVHELDPEYDGLPGLTSHELGLWNMERVDS
;
A
#
# COMPACT_ATOMS: atom_id res chain seq x y z
N MET A 1 3.79 -18.84 -19.43
CA MET A 1 3.45 -18.05 -18.22
C MET A 1 4.65 -17.15 -17.97
N PRO A 2 4.49 -15.82 -17.90
CA PRO A 2 5.61 -14.96 -17.53
C PRO A 2 6.11 -15.40 -16.15
N GLY A 3 7.43 -15.56 -16.01
CA GLY A 3 8.05 -16.05 -14.79
C GLY A 3 7.83 -15.10 -13.60
N THR A 4 8.13 -15.58 -12.39
CA THR A 4 8.08 -14.76 -11.17
C THR A 4 8.96 -13.52 -11.29
N ILE A 5 8.38 -12.35 -11.08
CA ILE A 5 9.12 -11.09 -10.98
C ILE A 5 9.57 -10.90 -9.52
N ARG A 6 10.84 -10.54 -9.32
CA ARG A 6 11.39 -10.21 -8.00
C ARG A 6 11.90 -8.78 -8.02
N VAL A 7 11.47 -7.97 -7.07
CA VAL A 7 11.93 -6.60 -6.91
C VAL A 7 12.73 -6.47 -5.61
N PRO A 8 14.06 -6.36 -5.67
CA PRO A 8 14.87 -6.13 -4.48
C PRO A 8 14.51 -4.79 -3.81
N PRO A 9 14.39 -4.75 -2.47
CA PRO A 9 14.08 -3.53 -1.76
C PRO A 9 15.21 -2.51 -1.93
N LYS A 10 14.85 -1.25 -2.18
CA LYS A 10 15.76 -0.11 -2.22
C LYS A 10 15.05 1.09 -1.60
N LEU A 11 15.73 1.79 -0.70
CA LEU A 11 15.19 3.00 -0.08
C LEU A 11 14.74 4.00 -1.16
N GLY A 12 13.53 4.54 -1.00
CA GLY A 12 12.92 5.49 -1.93
C GLY A 12 12.35 4.87 -3.22
N ARG A 13 12.41 3.55 -3.42
CA ARG A 13 11.78 2.87 -4.57
C ARG A 13 10.36 2.43 -4.20
N ALA A 14 9.41 2.74 -5.07
CA ALA A 14 8.04 2.24 -5.01
C ALA A 14 7.77 1.21 -6.12
N VAL A 15 6.81 0.32 -5.88
CA VAL A 15 6.23 -0.58 -6.87
C VAL A 15 4.73 -0.33 -6.88
N LEU A 16 4.17 -0.11 -8.07
CA LEU A 16 2.73 -0.01 -8.30
C LEU A 16 2.28 -1.23 -9.11
N PHE A 17 1.20 -1.86 -8.68
CA PHE A 17 0.55 -2.95 -9.40
C PHE A 17 -0.96 -2.86 -9.19
N TYR A 18 -1.73 -3.47 -10.10
CA TYR A 18 -3.19 -3.47 -10.05
C TYR A 18 -3.68 -4.85 -9.61
N SER A 19 -4.58 -4.88 -8.63
CA SER A 19 -5.22 -6.13 -8.17
C SER A 19 -6.35 -6.59 -9.10
N TYR A 20 -6.87 -5.69 -9.93
CA TYR A 20 -8.00 -5.92 -10.82
C TYR A 20 -7.66 -5.50 -12.26
N ASP A 21 -8.25 -6.18 -13.23
CA ASP A 21 -8.21 -5.78 -14.64
C ASP A 21 -9.19 -4.62 -14.94
N LEU A 22 -9.25 -4.20 -16.20
CA LEU A 22 -10.11 -3.12 -16.65
C LEU A 22 -11.61 -3.45 -16.57
N GLU A 23 -11.95 -4.72 -16.41
CA GLU A 23 -13.32 -5.22 -16.24
C GLU A 23 -13.69 -5.34 -14.75
N GLY A 24 -12.78 -4.98 -13.84
CA GLY A 24 -12.99 -5.05 -12.40
C GLY A 24 -12.86 -6.46 -11.82
N LYS A 25 -12.31 -7.42 -12.57
CA LYS A 25 -12.08 -8.78 -12.09
C LYS A 25 -10.68 -8.92 -11.51
N HIS A 26 -10.54 -9.73 -10.47
CA HIS A 26 -9.25 -9.97 -9.83
C HIS A 26 -8.24 -10.52 -10.85
N ASP A 27 -7.10 -9.85 -10.99
CA ASP A 27 -6.05 -10.27 -11.91
C ASP A 27 -5.17 -11.35 -11.23
N PRO A 28 -5.12 -12.60 -11.72
CA PRO A 28 -4.26 -13.63 -11.14
C PRO A 28 -2.77 -13.31 -11.22
N ALA A 29 -2.34 -12.47 -12.18
CA ALA A 29 -0.95 -12.05 -12.33
C ALA A 29 -0.49 -11.08 -11.22
N SER A 30 -1.44 -10.47 -10.50
CA SER A 30 -1.17 -9.54 -9.39
C SER A 30 -0.76 -10.21 -8.09
N ARG A 31 -0.82 -11.55 -8.00
CA ARG A 31 -0.47 -12.30 -6.78
C ARG A 31 0.98 -12.00 -6.39
N HIS A 32 1.15 -11.46 -5.19
CA HIS A 32 2.44 -11.04 -4.68
C HIS A 32 2.58 -11.41 -3.19
N ALA A 33 3.82 -11.47 -2.74
CA ALA A 33 4.17 -11.67 -1.34
C ALA A 33 5.53 -11.05 -1.07
N ALA A 34 5.80 -10.73 0.19
CA ALA A 34 7.15 -10.41 0.64
C ALA A 34 7.96 -11.71 0.81
N CYS A 35 9.19 -11.75 0.28
CA CYS A 35 10.14 -12.77 0.68
C CYS A 35 10.59 -12.54 2.15
N PRO A 36 10.96 -13.62 2.88
CA PRO A 36 11.53 -13.50 4.22
C PRO A 36 12.78 -12.61 4.25
N VAL A 37 12.97 -11.86 5.35
CA VAL A 37 14.17 -11.06 5.57
C VAL A 37 15.28 -11.98 6.10
N LEU A 38 16.34 -12.19 5.33
CA LEU A 38 17.44 -13.08 5.77
C LEU A 38 18.44 -12.40 6.72
N LYS A 39 18.54 -11.06 6.68
CA LYS A 39 19.42 -10.27 7.54
C LYS A 39 18.88 -8.85 7.70
N GLY A 40 18.86 -8.35 8.95
CA GLY A 40 18.44 -6.99 9.27
C GLY A 40 16.93 -6.84 9.39
N THR A 41 16.39 -5.68 8.99
CA THR A 41 14.95 -5.37 9.06
C THR A 41 14.54 -4.64 7.80
N LYS A 42 13.36 -4.97 7.24
CA LYS A 42 12.78 -4.27 6.09
C LYS A 42 11.60 -3.43 6.57
N TRP A 43 11.56 -2.17 6.17
CA TRP A 43 10.41 -1.28 6.39
C TRP A 43 9.77 -0.96 5.04
N ILE A 44 8.44 -1.00 4.99
CA ILE A 44 7.67 -0.60 3.80
C ILE A 44 6.52 0.34 4.20
N ALA A 45 6.12 1.16 3.24
CA ALA A 45 4.89 1.94 3.28
C ALA A 45 3.99 1.43 2.15
N GLN A 46 2.77 1.03 2.47
CA GLN A 46 1.79 0.56 1.49
C GLN A 46 0.56 1.45 1.49
N ARG A 47 0.13 1.86 0.29
CA ARG A 47 -1.13 2.57 0.08
C ARG A 47 -2.04 1.78 -0.83
N TRP A 48 -3.25 1.53 -0.36
CA TRP A 48 -4.31 0.91 -1.14
C TRP A 48 -5.17 1.99 -1.79
N PHE A 49 -5.27 1.96 -3.12
CA PHE A 49 -6.19 2.80 -3.87
C PHE A 49 -7.47 2.00 -4.13
N GLN A 50 -8.60 2.55 -3.72
CA GLN A 50 -9.91 1.92 -3.92
C GLN A 50 -10.67 2.67 -5.02
N GLY A 51 -11.48 1.95 -5.79
CA GLY A 51 -12.19 2.50 -6.96
C GLY A 51 -13.49 3.26 -6.65
N LEU A 52 -13.84 3.45 -5.37
CA LEU A 52 -14.97 4.29 -4.97
C LEU A 52 -14.46 5.69 -4.65
N ASP A 53 -15.23 6.71 -5.06
CA ASP A 53 -14.96 8.10 -4.72
C ASP A 53 -14.85 8.25 -3.20
N PHE A 54 -13.74 8.85 -2.77
CA PHE A 54 -13.37 8.96 -1.36
C PHE A 54 -14.33 9.83 -0.54
N GLU A 55 -15.19 10.62 -1.20
CA GLU A 55 -16.16 11.51 -0.56
C GLU A 55 -17.20 10.75 0.28
N ASP A 56 -17.47 9.48 -0.04
CA ASP A 56 -18.48 8.68 0.66
C ASP A 56 -17.93 7.91 1.89
N ARG A 57 -16.63 8.02 2.19
CA ARG A 57 -16.03 7.41 3.40
C ARG A 57 -15.78 8.45 4.47
N VAL A 58 -16.82 8.68 5.27
CA VAL A 58 -16.67 9.34 6.57
C VAL A 58 -15.95 8.35 7.50
N HIS A 59 -14.63 8.48 7.64
CA HIS A 59 -13.97 7.94 8.83
C HIS A 59 -14.40 8.83 10.01
N GLU A 60 -14.61 8.23 11.19
CA GLU A 60 -14.82 9.03 12.40
C GLU A 60 -13.63 9.98 12.58
N LEU A 61 -13.90 11.26 12.85
CA LEU A 61 -12.83 12.25 12.94
C LEU A 61 -11.85 11.83 14.03
N ASP A 62 -10.58 11.65 13.67
CA ASP A 62 -9.50 11.37 14.61
C ASP A 62 -8.90 12.70 15.09
N PRO A 63 -9.14 13.13 16.33
CA PRO A 63 -8.66 14.42 16.83
C PRO A 63 -7.13 14.54 16.87
N GLU A 64 -6.39 13.43 16.77
CA GLU A 64 -4.94 13.41 16.76
C GLU A 64 -4.37 13.78 15.38
N TYR A 65 -5.07 13.42 14.31
CA TYR A 65 -4.58 13.53 12.93
C TYR A 65 -5.40 14.44 12.02
N ASP A 66 -6.66 14.71 12.37
CA ASP A 66 -7.57 15.49 11.56
C ASP A 66 -7.48 16.98 11.91
N GLY A 67 -7.03 17.80 10.94
CA GLY A 67 -6.91 19.26 11.10
C GLY A 67 -5.48 19.80 11.27
N LEU A 68 -4.46 18.95 11.11
CA LEU A 68 -3.07 19.42 11.09
C LEU A 68 -2.79 20.27 9.82
N PRO A 69 -2.16 21.45 9.96
CA PRO A 69 -1.87 22.30 8.82
C PRO A 69 -0.89 21.61 7.87
N GLY A 70 -1.35 21.33 6.65
CA GLY A 70 -0.57 20.68 5.60
C GLY A 70 -0.78 19.18 5.44
N LEU A 71 -1.67 18.56 6.23
CA LEU A 71 -2.05 17.16 6.10
C LEU A 71 -3.58 17.05 6.20
N THR A 72 -4.25 16.67 5.12
CA THR A 72 -5.67 16.28 5.23
C THR A 72 -5.76 14.93 5.93
N SER A 73 -6.73 14.74 6.82
CA SER A 73 -7.08 13.46 7.47
C SER A 73 -7.00 12.25 6.53
N HIS A 74 -7.44 12.47 5.28
CA HIS A 74 -7.46 11.51 4.19
C HIS A 74 -6.09 10.96 3.77
N GLU A 75 -4.96 11.57 4.13
CA GLU A 75 -3.65 11.08 3.70
C GLU A 75 -3.01 10.13 4.70
N LEU A 76 -3.28 10.30 6.00
CA LEU A 76 -2.59 9.56 7.06
C LEU A 76 -3.17 8.14 7.26
N GLY A 77 -4.49 7.97 7.13
CA GLY A 77 -5.16 6.67 7.23
C GLY A 77 -4.98 5.74 6.02
N LEU A 78 -4.27 6.18 4.97
CA LEU A 78 -4.06 5.41 3.74
C LEU A 78 -2.70 4.72 3.67
N TRP A 79 -1.78 5.07 4.55
CA TRP A 79 -0.45 4.47 4.59
C TRP A 79 -0.35 3.48 5.72
N ASN A 80 -0.19 2.21 5.37
CA ASN A 80 0.20 1.19 6.34
C ASN A 80 1.74 1.10 6.36
N MET A 81 2.34 1.50 7.48
CA MET A 81 3.78 1.40 7.72
C MET A 81 4.07 0.09 8.43
N GLU A 82 4.75 -0.84 7.76
CA GLU A 82 4.99 -2.17 8.30
C GLU A 82 6.48 -2.43 8.49
N ARG A 83 6.84 -2.86 9.70
CA ARG A 83 8.11 -3.52 9.98
C ARG A 83 7.97 -4.99 9.58
N VAL A 84 8.79 -5.42 8.63
CA VAL A 84 8.91 -6.84 8.26
C VAL A 84 10.24 -7.34 8.82
N ASP A 85 10.15 -8.15 9.87
CA ASP A 85 11.26 -8.90 10.44
C ASP A 85 11.32 -10.33 9.87
N SER A 86 12.34 -11.07 10.31
CA SER A 86 12.70 -12.42 9.87
C SER A 86 11.95 -13.49 10.67
#